data_AF-A0A7W0YVU8-F1
#
_entry.id   AF-A0A7W0YVU8-F1
#
_cell.length_a   1.000
_cell.length_b   1.000
_cell.length_c   1.000
_cell.angle_alpha   90.00
_cell.angle_beta   90.00
_cell.angle_gamma   90.00
#
_symmetry.space_group_name_H-M   'P 1'
#
loop_
_entity.id
_entity.type
_entity.pdbx_description
1 polymer ?
#
loop_
_entity_poly.entity_id
_entity_poly.type
_entity_poly.pdbx_seq_one_letter_code
_entity_poly.pdbx_strand_id
1 'polypeptide(L)' 'MTEDYREQAEAAEHELADMEERSQQVGEHIDEARKDWEAKVADPAVPGAGGDPDAGGDDELPPPDPHETD' A
#
# COMPACT_ATOMS: atom_id res chain seq x y z
N MET A 1 -29.38 -16.88 -27.04
CA MET A 1 -29.30 -16.93 -25.57
C MET A 1 -28.03 -17.64 -25.13
N THR A 2 -27.68 -18.83 -25.63
CA THR A 2 -26.44 -19.56 -25.24
C THR A 2 -25.14 -18.95 -25.74
N GLU A 3 -25.12 -18.31 -26.92
CA GLU A 3 -23.92 -17.61 -27.43
C GLU A 3 -23.47 -16.45 -26.52
N ASP A 4 -24.43 -15.66 -26.01
CA ASP A 4 -24.20 -14.49 -25.16
C ASP A 4 -23.57 -14.87 -23.81
N TYR A 5 -24.01 -16.00 -23.23
CA TYR A 5 -23.42 -16.56 -22.01
C TYR A 5 -21.98 -17.04 -22.22
N ARG A 6 -21.65 -17.54 -23.42
CA ARG A 6 -20.30 -18.01 -23.74
C ARG A 6 -19.34 -16.83 -23.88
N GLU A 7 -19.76 -15.79 -24.60
CA GLU A 7 -18.97 -14.57 -24.75
C GLU A 7 -18.71 -13.88 -23.40
N GLN A 8 -19.73 -13.82 -22.53
CA GLN A 8 -19.55 -13.31 -21.16
C GLN A 8 -18.60 -14.17 -20.33
N ALA A 9 -18.65 -15.50 -20.46
CA ALA A 9 -17.75 -16.38 -19.74
C ALA A 9 -16.28 -16.19 -20.18
N GLU A 10 -16.04 -16.12 -21.50
CA GLU A 10 -14.71 -15.90 -22.05
C GLU A 10 -14.15 -14.52 -21.64
N ALA A 11 -14.98 -13.47 -21.62
CA ALA A 11 -14.59 -12.14 -21.15
C ALA A 11 -14.25 -12.13 -19.64
N ALA A 12 -15.05 -12.83 -18.83
CA ALA A 12 -14.81 -12.93 -17.38
C ALA A 12 -13.54 -13.73 -17.06
N GLU A 13 -13.25 -14.79 -17.81
CA GLU A 13 -12.00 -15.56 -17.68
C GLU A 13 -10.77 -14.70 -18.01
N HIS A 14 -10.85 -13.88 -19.07
CA HIS A 14 -9.79 -12.94 -19.41
C HIS A 14 -9.56 -11.88 -18.32
N GLU A 15 -10.65 -11.28 -17.82
CA GLU A 15 -10.54 -10.28 -16.74
C GLU A 15 -9.95 -10.88 -15.46
N LEU A 16 -10.30 -12.12 -15.12
CA LEU A 16 -9.72 -12.83 -13.99
C LEU A 16 -8.23 -13.05 -14.17
N ALA A 17 -7.79 -13.49 -15.36
CA ALA A 17 -6.37 -13.67 -15.64
C ALA A 17 -5.58 -12.36 -15.53
N ASP A 18 -6.12 -11.26 -16.09
CA ASP A 18 -5.51 -9.92 -15.98
C ASP A 18 -5.44 -9.43 -14.53
N MET A 19 -6.45 -9.75 -13.73
CA MET A 19 -6.48 -9.40 -12.31
C MET A 19 -5.46 -10.22 -11.51
N GLU A 20 -5.31 -11.50 -11.82
CA GLU A 20 -4.34 -12.38 -11.19
C GLU A 20 -2.91 -11.93 -11.50
N GLU A 21 -2.61 -11.59 -12.76
CA GLU A 21 -1.30 -11.06 -13.15
C GLU A 21 -0.97 -9.75 -12.42
N ARG A 22 -1.89 -8.79 -12.42
CA ARG A 22 -1.68 -7.50 -11.72
C ARG A 22 -1.50 -7.69 -10.22
N SER A 23 -2.22 -8.63 -9.62
CA SER A 23 -2.09 -8.92 -8.19
C SER A 23 -0.72 -9.50 -7.85
N GLN A 24 -0.18 -10.37 -8.71
CA GLN A 24 1.18 -10.88 -8.56
C GLN A 24 2.23 -9.76 -8.63
N GLN A 25 2.13 -8.88 -9.65
CA GLN A 25 3.04 -7.73 -9.79
C GLN A 25 2.99 -6.81 -8.56
N VAL A 26 1.80 -6.51 -8.04
CA VAL A 26 1.64 -5.71 -6.82
C VAL A 26 2.29 -6.40 -5.63
N GLY A 27 2.14 -7.72 -5.50
CA GLY A 27 2.82 -8.50 -4.45
C GLY A 27 4.34 -8.36 -4.51
N GLU A 28 4.92 -8.49 -5.71
CA GLU A 28 6.36 -8.31 -5.92
C GLU A 28 6.85 -6.92 -5.53
N HIS A 29 6.12 -5.87 -5.93
CA HIS A 29 6.45 -4.49 -5.55
C HIS A 29 6.35 -4.25 -4.05
N ILE A 30 5.38 -4.84 -3.36
CA ILE A 30 5.25 -4.76 -1.91
C ILE A 30 6.44 -5.44 -1.23
N ASP A 31 6.84 -6.63 -1.69
CA ASP A 31 7.98 -7.35 -1.13
C ASP A 31 9.30 -6.61 -1.36
N GLU A 32 9.48 -5.99 -2.52
CA GLU A 32 10.64 -5.13 -2.81
C GLU A 32 10.66 -3.91 -1.89
N ALA A 33 9.55 -3.18 -1.79
CA ALA A 33 9.41 -2.02 -0.91
C ALA A 33 9.64 -2.38 0.56
N ARG A 34 9.16 -3.54 1.01
CA ARG A 34 9.42 -4.03 2.38
C ARG A 34 10.90 -4.27 2.61
N LYS A 35 11.59 -4.95 1.70
CA LYS A 35 13.04 -5.22 1.83
C LYS A 35 13.85 -3.93 1.85
N ASP A 36 13.52 -2.97 0.98
CA ASP A 36 14.16 -1.66 0.95
C ASP A 36 13.91 -0.89 2.26
N TRP A 37 12.68 -0.92 2.78
CA TRP A 37 12.35 -0.32 4.06
C TRP A 37 13.12 -0.97 5.22
N GLU A 38 13.18 -2.30 5.30
CA GLU A 38 13.94 -3.03 6.33
C GLU A 38 15.44 -2.68 6.26
N ALA A 39 16.00 -2.57 5.06
CA ALA A 39 17.40 -2.16 4.88
C ALA A 39 17.64 -0.73 5.38
N LYS A 40 16.71 0.20 5.09
CA LYS A 40 16.78 1.59 5.56
C LYS A 40 16.61 1.71 7.07
N VAL A 41 15.73 0.90 7.68
CA VAL A 41 15.57 0.86 9.14
C VAL A 41 16.83 0.37 9.82
N ALA A 42 17.55 -0.58 9.21
CA ALA A 42 18.78 -1.14 9.75
C ALA A 42 20.02 -0.25 9.53
N ASP A 43 19.96 0.73 8.63
CA ASP A 43 21.09 1.60 8.29
C ASP A 43 21.13 2.83 9.22
N PRO A 44 22.07 2.92 10.19
CA PRO A 44 22.17 4.06 11.10
C PRO A 44 22.59 5.37 10.40
N ALA A 45 23.03 5.31 9.13
CA ALA A 45 23.29 6.50 8.34
C ALA A 45 22.01 7.14 7.79
N VAL A 46 20.89 6.40 7.74
CA VAL A 46 19.59 6.91 7.33
C VAL A 46 18.96 7.70 8.50
N PRO A 47 18.64 8.99 8.34
CA PRO A 47 18.00 9.77 9.38
C PRO A 47 16.67 9.13 9.83
N GLY A 48 16.50 8.92 11.14
CA GLY A 48 15.32 8.28 11.71
C GLY A 48 15.32 6.75 11.67
N ALA A 49 16.40 6.10 11.21
CA ALA A 49 16.56 4.65 11.26
C ALA A 49 16.54 4.10 12.70
N GLY A 50 15.98 2.91 12.88
CA GLY A 50 15.82 2.27 14.19
C GLY A 50 14.71 2.84 15.08
N GLY A 51 13.93 3.82 14.60
CA GLY A 51 12.70 4.25 15.27
C GLY A 51 11.63 3.16 15.25
N ASP A 52 10.83 3.07 16.31
CA ASP A 52 9.69 2.16 16.37
C ASP A 52 8.59 2.68 15.43
N PRO A 53 8.20 1.92 14.39
CA PRO A 53 7.19 2.37 13.42
C PRO A 53 5.76 2.40 14.00
N ASP A 54 5.50 1.69 15.11
CA ASP A 54 4.26 1.73 15.89
C ASP A 54 4.29 2.84 16.97
N ALA A 55 5.47 3.33 17.34
CA ALA A 55 5.65 4.66 17.92
C ALA A 55 5.52 5.72 16.81
N GLY A 56 4.43 5.64 16.04
CA GLY A 56 3.91 6.78 15.32
C GLY A 56 3.89 7.93 16.30
N GLY A 57 4.64 8.97 15.99
CA GLY A 57 4.77 10.12 16.87
C GLY A 57 3.40 10.53 17.38
N ASP A 58 3.30 10.75 18.69
CA ASP A 58 2.45 11.81 19.20
C ASP A 58 2.85 13.11 18.46
N ASP A 59 2.38 13.27 17.22
CA ASP A 59 1.98 14.56 16.69
C ASP A 59 0.75 14.92 17.52
N GLU A 60 1.01 15.25 18.80
CA GLU A 60 0.11 16.01 19.62
C GLU A 60 -0.09 17.29 18.82
N LEU A 61 -1.19 17.31 18.05
CA LEU A 61 -1.66 18.51 17.38
C LEU A 61 -1.48 19.65 18.39
N PRO A 62 -0.76 20.74 18.04
CA PRO A 62 -0.67 21.85 18.96
C PRO A 62 -2.10 22.20 19.37
N PRO A 63 -2.35 22.45 20.67
CA PRO A 63 -3.70 22.72 21.15
C PRO A 63 -4.32 23.82 20.27
N PRO A 64 -5.61 23.69 19.89
CA PRO A 64 -6.25 24.64 18.99
C PRO A 64 -6.07 26.06 19.54
N ASP A 65 -5.78 27.01 18.64
CA ASP A 65 -5.58 28.40 19.04
C ASP A 65 -6.88 28.89 19.71
N PRO A 66 -6.84 29.37 20.97
CA PRO A 66 -8.03 29.86 21.66
C PRO A 66 -8.69 31.06 20.96
N HIS A 67 -8.06 31.62 19.92
CA HIS A 67 -8.56 32.73 19.13
C HIS A 67 -9.21 32.35 17.79
N GLU A 68 -9.32 31.07 17.42
CA GLU A 68 -9.96 30.64 16.15
C GLU A 68 -11.49 30.52 16.20
N THR A 69 -12.13 30.68 17.36
CA THR A 69 -13.59 30.82 17.46
C THR A 69 -13.98 32.30 17.55
N ASP A 70 -14.20 32.93 16.41
CA ASP A 70 -15.00 34.16 16.27
C ASP A 70 -16.03 34.01 15.13
#